data_AF-A0AAV3YLA6-F1
#
_entry.id   AF-A0AAV3YLA6-F1
#
_cell.length_a   1.000
_cell.length_b   1.000
_cell.length_c   1.000
_cell.angle_alpha   90.00
_cell.angle_beta   90.00
_cell.angle_gamma   90.00
#
_symmetry.space_group_name_H-M   'P 1'
#
loop_
_entity.id
_entity.type
_entity.pdbx_description
1 polymer ?
#
loop_
_entity_poly.entity_id
_entity_poly.type
_entity_poly.pdbx_seq_one_letter_code
_entity_poly.pdbx_strand_id
1 'polypeptide(L)' 'MAQPDLNFIAPEVQLSKTCTPLSDMFSVGMVICSIYNNGQSLIIADHNPNLYVKQMDQ' A
#
# COMPACT_ATOMS: atom_id res chain seq x y z
N MET A 1 -6.51 18.17 -0.03
CA MET A 1 -5.44 17.27 -0.53
C MET A 1 -5.79 15.87 -0.05
N ALA A 2 -6.13 14.96 -0.97
CA ALA A 2 -6.44 13.59 -0.61
C ALA A 2 -5.14 12.89 -0.22
N GLN A 3 -5.09 12.28 0.97
CA GLN A 3 -3.97 11.39 1.30
C GLN A 3 -3.95 10.24 0.27
N PRO A 4 -2.77 9.83 -0.20
CA PRO A 4 -2.67 8.62 -1.02
C PRO A 4 -3.22 7.42 -0.23
N ASP A 5 -3.96 6.54 -0.91
CA ASP A 5 -4.60 5.39 -0.27
C ASP A 5 -3.52 4.43 0.27
N LEU A 6 -3.51 4.25 1.60
CA LEU A 6 -2.55 3.39 2.29
C LEU A 6 -2.54 1.96 1.73
N ASN A 7 -3.66 1.50 1.17
CA ASN A 7 -3.78 0.17 0.60
C ASN A 7 -2.89 -0.04 -0.64
N PHE A 8 -2.28 1.00 -1.20
CA PHE A 8 -1.44 0.94 -2.39
C PHE A 8 -0.04 1.53 -2.18
N ILE A 9 0.26 2.02 -0.98
CA ILE A 9 1.56 2.65 -0.66
C ILE A 9 2.58 1.57 -0.30
N ALA A 10 3.82 1.75 -0.76
CA ALA A 10 4.95 0.91 -0.40
C ALA A 10 5.42 1.15 1.06
N PRO A 11 5.91 0.11 1.76
CA PRO A 11 6.32 0.21 3.16
C PRO A 11 7.33 1.32 3.43
N GLU A 12 8.34 1.42 2.58
CA GLU A 12 9.44 2.36 2.73
C GLU A 12 8.97 3.81 2.61
N VAL A 13 7.92 4.07 1.83
CA VAL A 13 7.28 5.39 1.71
C VAL A 13 6.58 5.75 3.01
N GLN A 14 5.92 4.78 3.65
CA GLN A 14 5.18 5.01 4.89
C GLN A 14 6.09 5.06 6.13
N LEU A 15 7.03 4.12 6.25
CA LEU A 15 7.85 3.91 7.45
C LEU A 15 9.12 4.75 7.44
N SER A 16 9.74 4.92 6.27
CA SER A 16 11.04 5.59 6.13
C SER A 16 10.96 6.90 5.35
N LYS A 17 9.79 7.25 4.80
CA LYS A 17 9.59 8.40 3.90
C LYS A 17 10.51 8.37 2.68
N THR A 18 10.93 7.18 2.29
CA THR A 18 11.78 6.95 1.13
C THR A 18 10.89 6.61 -0.04
N CYS A 19 10.95 7.39 -1.11
CA CYS A 19 10.22 7.14 -2.34
C CYS A 19 11.20 6.87 -3.48
N THR A 20 11.07 5.71 -4.12
CA THR A 20 11.94 5.29 -5.22
C THR A 20 11.09 4.73 -6.35
N PRO A 21 11.66 4.51 -7.55
CA PRO A 21 10.94 3.80 -8.62
C PRO A 21 10.44 2.40 -8.22
N LEU A 22 11.05 1.76 -7.21
CA LEU A 22 10.57 0.48 -6.69
C LEU A 22 9.28 0.64 -5.87
N SER A 23 9.10 1.80 -5.23
CA SER A 23 7.86 2.14 -4.52
C SER A 23 6.69 2.26 -5.50
N ASP A 24 6.93 2.81 -6.69
CA ASP A 24 5.93 2.84 -7.77
C ASP A 24 5.61 1.43 -8.28
N MET A 25 6.62 0.56 -8.42
CA MET A 25 6.42 -0.84 -8.82
C MET A 25 5.58 -1.61 -7.80
N PHE A 26 5.77 -1.36 -6.50
CA PHE A 26 4.91 -1.90 -5.46
C PHE A 26 3.46 -1.44 -5.64
N SER A 27 3.23 -0.13 -5.81
CA SER A 27 1.89 0.42 -6.04
C SER A 27 1.22 -0.18 -7.28
N VAL A 28 1.97 -0.33 -8.38
CA VAL A 28 1.48 -1.01 -9.61
C VAL A 28 1.12 -2.47 -9.32
N GLY A 29 1.95 -3.19 -8.57
CA GLY A 29 1.66 -4.56 -8.15
C GLY A 29 0.36 -4.66 -7.36
N MET A 30 0.14 -3.76 -6.40
CA MET A 30 -1.09 -3.69 -5.60
C MET A 30 -2.32 -3.39 -6.46
N VAL A 31 -2.20 -2.54 -7.48
CA VAL A 31 -3.27 -2.28 -8.46
C VAL A 31 -3.56 -3.54 -9.30
N ILE A 32 -2.54 -4.24 -9.78
CA ILE A 32 -2.74 -5.49 -10.53
C ILE A 32 -3.46 -6.51 -9.64
N CYS A 33 -3.02 -6.68 -8.40
CA CYS A 33 -3.65 -7.59 -7.45
C CYS A 33 -5.11 -7.20 -7.20
N SER A 34 -5.44 -5.91 -7.04
CA SER A 34 -6.83 -5.50 -6.82
C SER A 34 -7.73 -5.81 -8.01
N ILE A 35 -7.24 -5.67 -9.24
CA ILE A 35 -7.99 -6.06 -10.45
C ILE A 35 -8.36 -7.55 -10.41
N TYR A 36 -7.42 -8.42 -10.04
CA TYR A 36 -7.64 -9.87 -9.97
C TYR A 36 -8.23 -10.35 -8.64
N ASN A 37 -8.44 -9.45 -7.67
CA ASN A 37 -9.03 -9.71 -6.36
C ASN A 37 -10.35 -8.94 -6.18
N ASN A 38 -11.21 -8.95 -7.21
CA ASN A 38 -12.54 -8.35 -7.19
C ASN A 38 -12.58 -6.87 -6.79
N GLY A 39 -11.53 -6.10 -7.12
CA GLY A 39 -11.37 -4.70 -6.75
C GLY A 39 -10.84 -4.47 -5.34
N GLN A 40 -10.53 -5.52 -4.59
CA GLN A 40 -10.00 -5.41 -3.22
C GLN A 40 -8.47 -5.44 -3.22
N SER A 41 -7.85 -4.45 -2.60
CA SER A 41 -6.40 -4.50 -2.34
C SER A 41 -6.05 -5.65 -1.39
N LEU A 42 -4.80 -6.14 -1.46
CA LEU A 42 -4.27 -7.13 -0.52
C LEU A 42 -4.06 -6.55 0.87
N ILE A 43 -3.90 -5.22 0.95
CA ILE A 43 -3.77 -4.47 2.20
C ILE A 43 -5.09 -3.78 2.46
N ILE A 44 -5.56 -3.86 3.71
CA ILE A 44 -6.77 -3.20 4.20
C ILE A 44 -6.36 -2.39 5.43
N ALA A 45 -5.85 -1.20 5.17
CA ALA A 45 -5.39 -0.28 6.21
C ALA A 45 -6.52 0.55 6.82
N ASP A 46 -7.65 0.71 6.12
CA ASP A 46 -8.80 1.54 6.53
C ASP A 46 -8.37 2.93 7.06
N HIS A 47 -7.51 3.60 6.30
CA HIS A 47 -6.91 4.90 6.66
C HIS A 47 -6.12 4.90 7.98
N ASN A 48 -5.80 3.74 8.55
CA ASN A 48 -5.06 3.57 9.79
C ASN A 48 -3.66 3.01 9.52
N PRO A 49 -2.60 3.83 9.66
CA PRO A 49 -1.21 3.40 9.55
C PRO A 49 -0.82 2.20 10.41
N ASN A 50 -1.45 2.03 11.58
CA ASN A 50 -1.14 0.91 12.48
C ASN A 50 -1.71 -0.41 11.95
N LEU A 51 -2.84 -0.39 11.25
CA LEU A 51 -3.39 -1.59 10.60
C LEU A 51 -2.55 -1.99 9.39
N TYR A 52 -2.10 -0.99 8.63
CA TYR A 52 -1.15 -1.19 7.54
C TYR A 52 0.10 -1.94 8.01
N VAL A 53 0.82 -1.40 9.02
CA VAL A 53 2.06 -2.01 9.52
C VAL A 53 1.83 -3.44 10.03
N LYS A 54 0.76 -3.67 10.79
CA LYS A 54 0.42 -5.02 11.28
C LYS A 54 0.25 -6.07 10.18
N GLN A 55 -0.26 -5.67 9.01
CA GLN A 55 -0.44 -6.57 7.87
C GLN A 55 0.85 -6.83 7.12
N MET A 56 1.89 -6.02 7.33
CA MET A 56 3.21 -6.19 6.71
C MET A 56 4.13 -7.11 7.51
N ASP A 57 3.87 -7.27 8.81
CA ASP A 57 4.62 -8.14 9.71
C ASP A 57 4.13 -9.62 9.68
N GLN A 58 3.14 -9.95 8.84
CA GLN A 58 2.63 -11.33 8.64
C GLN A 58 3.44 -12.12 7.63
#